data_AF-A0A1N6DRI8-F1
#
_entry.id   AF-A0A1N6DRI8-F1
#
_cell.length_a   1.000
_cell.length_b   1.000
_cell.length_c   1.000
_cell.angle_alpha   90.00
_cell.angle_beta   90.00
_cell.angle_gamma   90.00
#
_symmetry.space_group_name_H-M   'P 1'
#
loop_
_entity.id
_entity.type
_entity.pdbx_description
1 polymer ?
#
loop_
_entity_poly.entity_id
_entity_poly.type
_entity_poly.pdbx_seq_one_letter_code
_entity_poly.pdbx_strand_id
1 'polypeptide(L)'
;MTADAPGPVSSSADAAGASSGAASDPPLTDAQKSLRAQMLATEHWSLLASRSTTQSEVLTRIAIFLTLVSAGLVTLGVLGNATGFRGWFGVAALGVLLLLVLLGFITTLRVFNTATEDLMYVVAMNRLRGAYVDLDPGLEPYLLMSPNDDMEGSRRTYHYFGDRGSGSQVIASSMMLIALVEASVVGLFVGAFVAALSGPIWLALTLGAAAGLIVLAAWTRRGYRSYIASFRTHVPLRRSPQA
;
A
#
# COMPACT_ATOMS: atom_id res chain seq x y z
N MET A 1 24.50 -38.77 -51.90
CA MET A 1 25.27 -37.52 -52.00
C MET A 1 24.62 -36.53 -51.04
N THR A 2 24.98 -36.61 -49.77
CA THR A 2 24.41 -35.85 -48.65
C THR A 2 25.43 -34.81 -48.23
N ALA A 3 25.03 -33.53 -48.24
CA ALA A 3 25.88 -32.40 -47.89
C ALA A 3 26.07 -32.35 -46.36
N ASP A 4 27.34 -32.33 -45.95
CA ASP A 4 27.79 -32.22 -44.56
C ASP A 4 27.99 -30.73 -44.23
N ALA A 5 27.38 -30.26 -43.14
CA ALA A 5 27.43 -28.86 -42.73
C ALA A 5 28.62 -28.62 -41.78
N PRO A 6 29.37 -27.50 -41.89
CA PRO A 6 30.50 -27.24 -41.01
C PRO A 6 30.04 -26.93 -39.58
N GLY A 7 30.63 -27.62 -38.60
CA GLY A 7 30.42 -27.38 -37.17
C GLY A 7 30.99 -26.03 -36.68
N PRO A 8 30.65 -25.62 -35.45
CA PRO A 8 31.03 -24.33 -34.90
C PRO A 8 32.53 -24.21 -34.65
N VAL A 9 33.11 -23.09 -35.07
CA VAL A 9 34.51 -22.72 -34.82
C VAL A 9 34.72 -22.40 -33.34
N SER A 10 35.64 -23.11 -32.69
CA SER A 10 36.12 -22.81 -31.34
C SER A 10 36.97 -21.52 -31.37
N SER A 11 36.54 -20.48 -30.64
CA SER A 11 37.37 -19.29 -30.42
C SER A 11 38.54 -19.63 -29.50
N SER A 12 39.73 -19.33 -29.98
CA SER A 12 40.99 -19.34 -29.24
C SER A 12 40.93 -18.32 -28.09
N ALA A 13 40.62 -18.78 -26.88
CA ALA A 13 40.70 -17.99 -25.66
C ALA A 13 41.42 -18.71 -24.51
N ASP A 14 42.17 -19.78 -24.81
CA ASP A 14 43.01 -20.49 -23.84
C ASP A 14 44.50 -20.25 -24.13
N ALA A 15 44.96 -19.01 -23.95
CA ALA A 15 46.39 -18.70 -23.84
C ALA A 15 46.65 -17.26 -23.36
N ALA A 16 46.36 -16.97 -22.08
CA ALA A 16 47.08 -15.94 -21.34
C ALA A 16 46.81 -16.09 -19.83
N GLY A 17 47.79 -16.63 -19.11
CA GLY A 17 47.84 -16.56 -17.66
C GLY A 17 48.37 -15.21 -17.16
N ALA A 18 48.03 -14.91 -15.91
CA ALA A 18 48.66 -13.97 -14.97
C ALA A 18 48.36 -12.46 -15.11
N SER A 19 47.33 -11.99 -14.40
CA SER A 19 47.44 -10.96 -13.33
C SER A 19 46.05 -10.56 -12.83
N SER A 20 45.59 -11.14 -11.71
CA SER A 20 44.37 -10.68 -11.03
C SER A 20 44.67 -9.43 -10.20
N GLY A 21 45.03 -8.34 -10.87
CA GLY A 21 44.67 -7.00 -10.42
C GLY A 21 43.18 -6.81 -10.73
N ALA A 22 42.42 -6.19 -9.82
CA ALA A 22 41.00 -5.97 -9.98
C ALA A 22 40.71 -5.24 -11.31
N ALA A 23 40.37 -6.02 -12.35
CA ALA A 23 39.96 -5.48 -13.62
C ALA A 23 38.61 -4.81 -13.39
N SER A 24 38.63 -3.48 -13.32
CA SER A 24 37.43 -2.68 -13.50
C SER A 24 36.78 -3.11 -14.81
N ASP A 25 35.54 -3.59 -14.77
CA ASP A 25 34.79 -3.93 -15.97
C ASP A 25 34.89 -2.80 -17.00
N PRO A 26 35.08 -3.11 -18.30
CA PRO A 26 35.18 -2.09 -19.32
C PRO A 26 33.94 -1.19 -19.31
N PRO A 27 34.10 0.13 -19.48
CA PRO A 27 32.98 1.06 -19.47
C PRO A 27 31.96 0.69 -20.54
N LEU A 28 30.67 0.77 -20.17
CA LEU A 28 29.57 0.42 -21.07
C LEU A 28 29.60 1.26 -22.35
N THR A 29 29.36 0.61 -23.48
CA THR A 29 29.15 1.31 -24.75
C THR A 29 27.82 2.07 -24.73
N ASP A 30 27.68 3.09 -25.57
CA ASP A 30 26.43 3.87 -25.66
C ASP A 30 25.22 3.01 -26.05
N ALA A 31 25.44 1.99 -26.89
CA ALA A 31 24.43 1.00 -27.23
C ALA A 31 23.98 0.19 -26.01
N GLN A 32 24.91 -0.24 -25.15
CA GLN A 32 24.60 -0.96 -23.91
C GLN A 32 23.88 -0.06 -22.90
N LYS A 33 24.28 1.21 -22.76
CA LYS A 33 23.60 2.19 -21.90
C LYS A 33 22.16 2.43 -22.37
N SER A 34 21.96 2.62 -23.68
CA SER A 34 20.63 2.77 -24.27
C SER A 34 19.74 1.54 -24.02
N LEU A 35 20.28 0.33 -24.21
CA LEU A 35 19.54 -0.92 -23.94
C LEU A 35 19.14 -1.02 -22.46
N ARG A 36 20.06 -0.73 -21.53
CA ARG A 36 19.76 -0.73 -20.09
C ARG A 36 18.71 0.31 -19.72
N ALA A 37 18.81 1.52 -20.27
CA ALA A 37 17.83 2.58 -20.05
C ALA A 37 16.42 2.16 -20.51
N GLN A 38 16.32 1.49 -21.66
CA GLN A 38 15.03 0.96 -22.16
C GLN A 38 14.46 -0.14 -21.26
N MET A 39 15.30 -1.07 -20.77
CA MET A 39 14.87 -2.10 -19.82
C MET A 39 14.37 -1.51 -18.50
N LEU A 40 15.12 -0.56 -17.93
CA LEU A 40 14.71 0.12 -16.69
C LEU A 40 13.44 0.95 -16.88
N ALA A 41 13.30 1.66 -18.00
CA ALA A 41 12.10 2.40 -18.32
C ALA A 41 10.88 1.47 -18.44
N THR A 42 11.04 0.31 -19.10
CA THR A 42 9.96 -0.69 -19.22
C THR A 42 9.51 -1.18 -17.86
N GLU A 43 10.44 -1.48 -16.94
CA GLU A 43 10.11 -1.85 -15.57
C GLU A 43 9.46 -0.69 -14.79
N HIS A 44 9.91 0.55 -15.00
CA HIS A 44 9.28 1.69 -14.35
C HIS A 44 7.82 1.87 -14.78
N TRP A 45 7.52 1.68 -16.06
CA TRP A 45 6.15 1.69 -16.57
C TRP A 45 5.32 0.52 -16.05
N SER A 46 5.92 -0.68 -15.90
CA SER A 46 5.24 -1.84 -15.32
C SER A 46 4.81 -1.58 -13.87
N LEU A 47 5.69 -0.94 -13.07
CA LEU A 47 5.39 -0.55 -11.68
C LEU A 47 4.32 0.53 -11.60
N LEU A 48 4.36 1.55 -12.47
CA LEU A 48 3.33 2.58 -12.56
C LEU A 48 1.96 1.98 -12.89
N ALA A 49 1.90 1.09 -13.89
CA ALA A 49 0.68 0.39 -14.28
C ALA A 49 0.12 -0.44 -13.11
N SER A 50 0.96 -1.23 -12.44
CA SER A 50 0.57 -2.05 -11.28
C SER A 50 0.03 -1.18 -10.15
N ARG A 51 0.74 -0.11 -9.78
CA ARG A 51 0.33 0.85 -8.75
C ARG A 51 -1.03 1.49 -9.07
N SER A 52 -1.25 1.91 -10.32
CA SER A 52 -2.51 2.53 -10.75
C SER A 52 -3.70 1.57 -10.68
N THR A 53 -3.48 0.28 -11.01
CA THR A 53 -4.51 -0.76 -10.95
C THR A 53 -4.86 -1.07 -9.49
N THR A 54 -3.85 -1.20 -8.62
CA THR A 54 -4.07 -1.38 -7.18
C THR A 54 -4.84 -0.19 -6.57
N GLN A 55 -4.48 1.04 -6.94
CA GLN A 55 -5.19 2.23 -6.47
C GLN A 55 -6.66 2.25 -6.93
N SER A 56 -6.92 1.89 -8.19
CA SER A 56 -8.26 1.83 -8.75
C SER A 56 -9.12 0.75 -8.08
N GLU A 57 -8.55 -0.42 -7.81
CA GLU A 57 -9.21 -1.50 -7.06
C GLU A 57 -9.65 -1.01 -5.67
N VAL A 58 -8.74 -0.38 -4.92
CA VAL A 58 -9.02 0.10 -3.57
C VAL A 58 -10.05 1.22 -3.56
N LEU A 59 -9.95 2.20 -4.45
CA LEU A 59 -10.94 3.26 -4.57
C LEU A 59 -12.34 2.70 -4.87
N THR A 60 -12.42 1.68 -5.73
CA THR A 60 -13.69 1.01 -6.05
C THR A 60 -14.27 0.32 -4.83
N ARG A 61 -13.46 -0.42 -4.07
CA ARG A 61 -13.91 -1.09 -2.83
C ARG A 61 -14.39 -0.08 -1.78
N ILE A 62 -13.67 1.02 -1.62
CA ILE A 62 -14.05 2.12 -0.72
C ILE A 62 -15.42 2.70 -1.12
N ALA A 63 -15.61 3.02 -2.40
CA ALA A 63 -16.86 3.58 -2.89
C ALA A 63 -18.04 2.62 -2.66
N ILE A 64 -17.86 1.33 -2.94
CA ILE A 64 -18.87 0.28 -2.70
C ILE A 64 -19.21 0.20 -1.21
N PHE A 65 -18.20 0.18 -0.33
CA PHE A 65 -18.42 0.11 1.12
C PHE A 65 -19.18 1.32 1.64
N LEU A 66 -18.76 2.55 1.31
CA LEU A 66 -19.46 3.77 1.73
C LEU A 66 -20.90 3.83 1.20
N THR A 67 -21.12 3.35 -0.02
CA THR A 67 -22.47 3.23 -0.61
C THR A 67 -23.34 2.27 0.18
N LEU A 68 -22.81 1.10 0.54
CA LEU A 68 -23.54 0.09 1.30
C LEU A 68 -23.81 0.52 2.74
N VAL A 69 -22.86 1.21 3.39
CA VAL A 69 -23.07 1.82 4.71
C VAL A 69 -24.19 2.84 4.63
N SER A 70 -24.15 3.76 3.66
CA SER A 70 -25.20 4.76 3.47
C SER A 70 -26.57 4.13 3.23
N ALA A 71 -26.67 3.21 2.26
CA ALA A 71 -27.90 2.51 1.93
C ALA A 71 -28.42 1.68 3.12
N GLY A 72 -27.53 1.03 3.87
CA GLY A 72 -27.86 0.28 5.07
C GLY A 72 -28.46 1.18 6.15
N LEU A 73 -27.83 2.30 6.47
CA LEU A 73 -28.34 3.25 7.47
C LEU A 73 -29.69 3.86 7.05
N VAL A 74 -29.85 4.21 5.77
CA VAL A 74 -31.14 4.68 5.22
C VAL A 74 -32.21 3.59 5.37
N THR A 75 -31.89 2.34 5.02
CA THR A 75 -32.80 1.20 5.15
C THR A 75 -33.23 1.00 6.61
N LEU A 76 -32.31 1.13 7.56
CA LEU A 76 -32.63 1.06 8.98
C LEU A 76 -33.53 2.20 9.44
N GLY A 77 -33.33 3.42 8.93
CA GLY A 77 -34.21 4.56 9.22
C GLY A 77 -35.64 4.33 8.71
N VAL A 78 -35.78 3.89 7.46
CA VAL A 78 -37.09 3.57 6.85
C VAL A 78 -37.78 2.43 7.60
N LEU A 79 -37.06 1.36 7.89
CA LEU A 79 -37.59 0.20 8.59
C LEU A 79 -37.98 0.54 10.04
N GLY A 80 -37.17 1.34 10.73
CA GLY A 80 -37.46 1.85 12.06
C GLY A 80 -38.75 2.67 12.08
N ASN A 81 -38.94 3.56 11.10
CA ASN A 81 -40.16 4.34 10.96
C ASN A 81 -41.40 3.46 10.69
N ALA A 82 -41.27 2.46 9.81
CA ALA A 82 -42.38 1.56 9.47
C ALA A 82 -42.79 0.63 10.64
N THR A 83 -41.83 0.25 11.49
CA THR A 83 -42.05 -0.67 12.63
C THR A 83 -42.28 0.05 13.96
N GLY A 84 -42.16 1.38 13.99
CA GLY A 84 -42.13 2.16 15.22
C GLY A 84 -40.98 1.78 16.15
N PHE A 85 -39.87 1.24 15.61
CA PHE A 85 -38.72 0.72 16.36
C PHE A 85 -39.04 -0.43 17.33
N ARG A 86 -40.08 -1.23 17.04
CA ARG A 86 -40.55 -2.33 17.90
C ARG A 86 -40.52 -3.68 17.19
N GLY A 87 -40.67 -4.76 17.96
CA GLY A 87 -40.77 -6.13 17.44
C GLY A 87 -39.50 -6.58 16.74
N TRP A 88 -39.60 -7.02 15.48
CA TRP A 88 -38.51 -7.62 14.71
C TRP A 88 -37.45 -6.62 14.21
N PHE A 89 -37.67 -5.31 14.38
CA PHE A 89 -36.73 -4.25 13.99
C PHE A 89 -35.32 -4.50 14.54
N GLY A 90 -35.19 -4.84 15.82
CA GLY A 90 -33.88 -5.04 16.44
C GLY A 90 -33.08 -6.17 15.78
N VAL A 91 -33.75 -7.26 15.40
CA VAL A 91 -33.13 -8.38 14.70
C VAL A 91 -32.67 -7.97 13.31
N ALA A 92 -33.50 -7.24 12.57
CA ALA A 92 -33.13 -6.71 11.25
C ALA A 92 -31.97 -5.71 11.32
N ALA A 93 -31.98 -4.82 12.32
CA ALA A 93 -30.92 -3.85 12.54
C ALA A 93 -29.58 -4.52 12.84
N LEU A 94 -29.57 -5.53 13.71
CA LEU A 94 -28.38 -6.34 13.98
C LEU A 94 -27.90 -7.08 12.75
N GLY A 95 -28.80 -7.64 11.94
CA GLY A 95 -28.45 -8.32 10.69
C GLY A 95 -27.77 -7.39 9.68
N VAL A 96 -28.33 -6.19 9.45
CA VAL A 96 -27.74 -5.19 8.55
C VAL A 96 -26.39 -4.70 9.08
N LEU A 97 -26.32 -4.34 10.36
CA LEU A 97 -25.08 -3.86 10.98
C LEU A 97 -23.98 -4.93 10.95
N LEU A 98 -24.31 -6.19 11.23
CA LEU A 98 -23.36 -7.31 11.13
C LEU A 98 -22.81 -7.44 9.71
N LEU A 99 -23.67 -7.37 8.69
CA LEU A 99 -23.24 -7.43 7.30
C LEU A 99 -22.29 -6.28 6.96
N LEU A 100 -22.59 -5.06 7.43
CA LEU A 100 -21.74 -3.89 7.23
C LEU A 100 -20.39 -4.03 7.93
N VAL A 101 -20.34 -4.55 9.17
CA VAL A 101 -19.09 -4.86 9.88
C VAL A 101 -18.25 -5.86 9.08
N LEU A 102 -18.84 -6.96 8.60
CA LEU A 102 -18.09 -7.96 7.85
C LEU A 102 -17.50 -7.39 6.55
N LEU A 103 -18.30 -6.59 5.84
CA LEU A 103 -17.85 -5.98 4.59
C LEU A 103 -16.80 -4.90 4.82
N GLY A 104 -16.98 -4.07 5.86
CA GLY A 104 -16.04 -3.03 6.22
C GLY A 104 -14.73 -3.60 6.74
N PHE A 105 -14.75 -4.72 7.46
CA PHE A 105 -13.54 -5.46 7.84
C PHE A 105 -12.72 -5.90 6.61
N ILE A 106 -13.36 -6.56 5.63
CA ILE A 106 -12.68 -7.03 4.42
C ILE A 106 -12.13 -5.85 3.61
N THR A 107 -12.92 -4.77 3.51
CA THR A 107 -12.51 -3.54 2.80
C THR A 107 -11.32 -2.88 3.47
N THR A 108 -11.38 -2.70 4.80
CA THR A 108 -10.30 -2.09 5.58
C THR A 108 -9.03 -2.94 5.49
N LEU A 109 -9.14 -4.27 5.57
CA LEU A 109 -7.99 -5.15 5.41
C LEU A 109 -7.29 -4.94 4.06
N ARG A 110 -8.05 -4.88 2.96
CA ARG A 110 -7.47 -4.63 1.63
C ARG A 110 -6.83 -3.25 1.54
N VAL A 111 -7.49 -2.23 2.07
CA VAL A 111 -7.00 -0.84 2.09
C VAL A 111 -5.64 -0.75 2.80
N PHE A 112 -5.46 -1.42 3.94
CA PHE A 112 -4.17 -1.46 4.65
C PHE A 112 -3.11 -2.30 3.93
N ASN A 113 -3.48 -3.41 3.29
CA ASN A 113 -2.55 -4.21 2.49
C ASN A 113 -2.01 -3.39 1.30
N THR A 114 -2.89 -2.70 0.58
CA THR A 114 -2.52 -1.85 -0.55
C THR A 114 -1.63 -0.68 -0.15
N ALA A 115 -1.77 -0.13 1.06
CA ALA A 115 -0.82 0.89 1.50
C ALA A 115 0.61 0.35 1.68
N THR A 116 0.75 -0.93 2.03
CA THR A 116 2.05 -1.59 2.04
C THR A 116 2.54 -1.86 0.61
N GLU A 117 1.65 -2.27 -0.31
CA GLU A 117 1.97 -2.42 -1.74
C GLU A 117 2.41 -1.08 -2.37
N ASP A 118 1.74 0.03 -2.03
CA ASP A 118 2.09 1.38 -2.48
C ASP A 118 3.51 1.76 -2.05
N LEU A 119 3.85 1.48 -0.79
CA LEU A 119 5.21 1.67 -0.28
C LEU A 119 6.23 0.82 -1.05
N MET A 120 5.91 -0.44 -1.33
CA MET A 120 6.78 -1.34 -2.11
C MET A 120 7.03 -0.80 -3.52
N TYR A 121 5.99 -0.30 -4.20
CA TYR A 121 6.13 0.33 -5.51
C TYR A 121 7.02 1.58 -5.42
N VAL A 122 6.83 2.44 -4.41
CA VAL A 122 7.66 3.64 -4.21
C VAL A 122 9.13 3.28 -4.01
N VAL A 123 9.43 2.31 -3.15
CA VAL A 123 10.79 1.83 -2.89
C VAL A 123 11.43 1.25 -4.16
N ALA A 124 10.71 0.42 -4.90
CA ALA A 124 11.18 -0.14 -6.17
C ALA A 124 11.46 0.95 -7.21
N MET A 125 10.57 1.94 -7.33
CA MET A 125 10.75 3.07 -8.25
C MET A 125 11.93 3.97 -7.83
N ASN A 126 12.16 4.16 -6.53
CA ASN A 126 13.35 4.87 -6.03
C ASN A 126 14.63 4.13 -6.44
N ARG A 127 14.67 2.80 -6.31
CA ARG A 127 15.80 1.98 -6.76
C ARG A 127 16.07 2.14 -8.27
N LEU A 128 15.02 2.17 -9.09
CA LEU A 128 15.17 2.44 -10.53
C LEU A 128 15.69 3.86 -10.80
N ARG A 129 15.26 4.88 -10.03
CA ARG A 129 15.84 6.22 -10.12
C ARG A 129 17.32 6.24 -9.73
N GLY A 130 17.72 5.43 -8.76
CA GLY A 130 19.13 5.19 -8.45
C GLY A 130 19.90 4.70 -9.67
N ALA A 131 19.37 3.67 -10.35
CA ALA A 131 19.98 3.14 -11.57
C ALA A 131 20.04 4.15 -12.73
N TYR A 132 19.09 5.09 -12.83
CA TYR A 132 19.18 6.20 -13.80
C TYR A 132 20.39 7.10 -13.52
N VAL A 133 20.61 7.44 -12.25
CA VAL A 133 21.76 8.24 -11.82
C VAL A 133 23.08 7.46 -11.98
N ASP A 134 23.07 6.13 -11.83
CA ASP A 134 24.25 5.30 -12.12
C ASP A 134 24.61 5.29 -13.63
N LEU A 135 23.60 5.38 -14.51
CA LEU A 135 23.81 5.45 -15.95
C LEU A 135 24.28 6.84 -16.42
N ASP A 136 23.69 7.89 -15.84
CA ASP A 136 24.05 9.30 -16.10
C ASP A 136 23.93 10.13 -14.80
N PRO A 137 25.06 10.42 -14.13
CA PRO A 137 25.07 11.24 -12.92
C PRO A 137 24.54 12.65 -13.14
N GLY A 138 24.55 13.16 -14.37
CA GLY A 138 24.02 14.49 -14.71
C GLY A 138 22.51 14.63 -14.48
N LEU A 139 21.79 13.53 -14.30
CA LEU A 139 20.35 13.53 -14.03
C LEU A 139 19.99 13.89 -12.58
N GLU A 140 20.90 13.69 -11.64
CA GLU A 140 20.60 13.83 -10.20
C GLU A 140 19.99 15.20 -9.81
N PRO A 141 20.49 16.36 -10.29
CA PRO A 141 19.92 17.66 -9.95
C PRO A 141 18.49 17.88 -10.44
N TYR A 142 18.03 17.11 -11.42
CA TYR A 142 16.70 17.23 -12.01
C TYR A 142 15.65 16.35 -11.32
N LEU A 143 16.09 15.39 -10.48
CA LEU A 143 15.19 14.49 -9.76
C LEU A 143 14.74 15.10 -8.44
N LEU A 144 13.47 15.52 -8.37
CA LEU A 144 12.86 15.97 -7.11
C LEU A 144 12.58 14.81 -6.15
N MET A 145 12.19 13.66 -6.71
CA MET A 145 11.98 12.41 -5.97
C MET A 145 13.31 11.72 -5.64
N SER A 146 13.35 10.95 -4.56
CA SER A 146 14.60 10.34 -4.12
C SER A 146 15.08 9.22 -5.06
N PRO A 147 16.40 9.16 -5.35
CA PRO A 147 17.05 8.00 -5.96
C PRO A 147 17.43 6.91 -4.93
N ASN A 148 17.16 7.12 -3.64
CA ASN A 148 17.52 6.20 -2.55
C ASN A 148 16.31 5.35 -2.15
N ASP A 149 16.53 4.05 -1.96
CA ASP A 149 15.50 3.05 -1.68
C ASP A 149 15.35 2.74 -0.18
N ASP A 150 15.87 3.61 0.67
CA ASP A 150 15.71 3.54 2.12
C ASP A 150 14.45 4.27 2.63
N MET A 151 14.22 4.17 3.94
CA MET A 151 13.10 4.81 4.63
C MET A 151 13.03 6.31 4.31
N GLU A 152 14.15 7.02 4.43
CA GLU A 152 14.21 8.47 4.23
C GLU A 152 13.97 8.83 2.76
N GLY A 153 14.52 8.04 1.83
CA GLY A 153 14.25 8.20 0.41
C GLY A 153 12.76 8.02 0.07
N SER A 154 12.07 7.08 0.71
CA SER A 154 10.62 6.91 0.52
C SER A 154 9.83 8.14 1.02
N ARG A 155 10.23 8.72 2.16
CA ARG A 155 9.59 9.91 2.75
C ARG A 155 9.73 11.12 1.82
N ARG A 156 10.93 11.36 1.29
CA ARG A 156 11.18 12.40 0.27
C ARG A 156 10.36 12.19 -1.00
N THR A 157 10.18 10.94 -1.43
CA THR A 157 9.32 10.64 -2.60
C THR A 157 7.84 10.95 -2.33
N TYR A 158 7.34 10.73 -1.12
CA TYR A 158 5.98 11.12 -0.75
C TYR A 158 5.79 12.63 -0.56
N HIS A 159 6.79 13.33 -0.02
CA HIS A 159 6.78 14.78 0.10
C HIS A 159 8.17 15.38 -0.11
N TYR A 160 8.36 16.01 -1.27
CA TYR A 160 9.67 16.51 -1.71
C TYR A 160 10.02 17.90 -1.16
N PHE A 161 9.04 18.69 -0.71
CA PHE A 161 9.25 20.04 -0.17
C PHE A 161 9.49 20.10 1.34
N GLY A 162 9.51 18.96 2.02
CA GLY A 162 9.81 18.89 3.44
C GLY A 162 9.22 17.67 4.11
N ASP A 163 9.47 17.56 5.41
CA ASP A 163 8.85 16.56 6.26
C ASP A 163 7.52 17.11 6.79
N ARG A 164 6.39 16.65 6.21
CA ARG A 164 5.13 16.75 6.95
C ARG A 164 5.26 15.82 8.13
N GLY A 165 5.13 16.35 9.35
CA GLY A 165 5.07 15.53 10.55
C GLY A 165 4.12 14.36 10.32
N SER A 166 4.62 13.13 10.51
CA SER A 166 3.98 11.87 10.10
C SER A 166 2.50 11.77 10.49
N GLY A 167 2.09 12.43 11.59
CA GLY A 167 0.71 12.44 12.08
C GLY A 167 -0.32 13.07 11.13
N SER A 168 -0.05 14.23 10.51
CA SER A 168 -1.05 14.92 9.68
C SER A 168 -1.37 14.15 8.40
N GLN A 169 -0.36 13.56 7.77
CA GLN A 169 -0.52 12.75 6.56
C GLN A 169 -1.28 11.45 6.83
N VAL A 170 -1.01 10.81 7.97
CA VAL A 170 -1.68 9.55 8.36
C VAL A 170 -3.16 9.82 8.70
N ILE A 171 -3.46 10.89 9.43
CA ILE A 171 -4.84 11.24 9.80
C ILE A 171 -5.69 11.56 8.56
N ALA A 172 -5.14 12.28 7.59
CA ALA A 172 -5.85 12.67 6.37
C ALA A 172 -5.87 11.57 5.28
N SER A 173 -5.40 10.35 5.57
CA SER A 173 -5.34 9.28 4.59
C SER A 173 -6.68 8.60 4.35
N SER A 174 -6.88 8.06 3.14
CA SER A 174 -8.05 7.23 2.80
C SER A 174 -8.14 5.98 3.69
N MET A 175 -7.00 5.44 4.14
CA MET A 175 -6.97 4.34 5.11
C MET A 175 -7.60 4.73 6.45
N MET A 176 -7.25 5.89 6.98
CA MET A 176 -7.75 6.33 8.29
C MET A 176 -9.24 6.66 8.22
N LEU A 177 -9.70 7.28 7.12
CA LEU A 177 -11.11 7.51 6.87
C LEU A 177 -11.90 6.19 6.95
N ILE A 178 -11.43 5.15 6.27
CA ILE A 178 -12.16 3.88 6.21
C ILE A 178 -12.06 3.11 7.52
N ALA A 179 -10.92 3.16 8.21
CA ALA A 179 -10.79 2.61 9.55
C ALA A 179 -11.76 3.29 10.54
N LEU A 180 -11.98 4.60 10.41
CA LEU A 180 -12.93 5.34 11.24
C LEU A 180 -14.38 4.96 10.93
N VAL A 181 -14.74 4.83 9.65
CA VAL A 181 -16.08 4.39 9.25
C VAL A 181 -16.34 2.97 9.79
N GLU A 182 -15.41 2.05 9.58
CA GLU A 182 -15.53 0.67 10.07
C GLU A 182 -15.63 0.62 11.61
N ALA A 183 -14.77 1.35 12.32
CA ALA A 183 -14.83 1.46 13.77
C ALA A 183 -16.19 1.99 14.25
N SER A 184 -16.78 2.96 13.52
CA SER A 184 -18.09 3.51 13.84
C SER A 184 -19.19 2.47 13.65
N VAL A 185 -19.16 1.71 12.55
CA VAL A 185 -20.13 0.64 12.26
C VAL A 185 -20.01 -0.48 13.30
N VAL A 186 -18.81 -0.88 13.69
CA VAL A 186 -18.59 -1.85 14.79
C VAL A 186 -19.15 -1.33 16.11
N GLY A 187 -18.91 -0.06 16.44
CA GLY A 187 -19.45 0.55 17.66
C GLY A 187 -20.98 0.58 17.67
N LEU A 188 -21.61 0.90 16.54
CA LEU A 188 -23.06 0.83 16.37
C LEU A 188 -23.58 -0.60 16.54
N PHE A 189 -22.91 -1.59 15.95
CA PHE A 189 -23.28 -3.00 16.08
C PHE A 189 -23.20 -3.47 17.53
N VAL A 190 -22.09 -3.22 18.22
CA VAL A 190 -21.90 -3.62 19.63
C VAL A 190 -22.90 -2.91 20.54
N GLY A 191 -23.11 -1.61 20.35
CA GLY A 191 -24.11 -0.87 21.13
C GLY A 191 -25.53 -1.40 20.91
N ALA A 192 -25.92 -1.63 19.65
CA ALA A 192 -27.22 -2.23 19.32
C ALA A 192 -27.38 -3.63 19.92
N PHE A 193 -26.32 -4.44 19.92
CA PHE A 193 -26.32 -5.78 20.48
C PHE A 193 -26.53 -5.75 22.00
N VAL A 194 -25.82 -4.88 22.71
CA VAL A 194 -26.00 -4.69 24.17
C VAL A 194 -27.40 -4.20 24.50
N ALA A 195 -27.93 -3.26 23.72
CA ALA A 195 -29.31 -2.77 23.89
C ALA A 195 -30.34 -3.89 23.67
N ALA A 196 -30.12 -4.78 22.69
CA ALA A 196 -30.99 -5.92 22.43
C ALA A 196 -31.03 -6.94 23.58
N LEU A 197 -29.96 -7.01 24.38
CA LEU A 197 -29.90 -7.83 25.60
C LEU A 197 -30.56 -7.17 26.82
N SER A 198 -31.39 -6.13 26.61
CA SER A 198 -32.00 -5.33 27.68
C SER A 198 -30.98 -4.62 28.59
N GLY A 199 -29.77 -4.35 28.07
CA GLY A 199 -28.77 -3.54 28.77
C GLY A 199 -29.25 -2.08 28.92
N PRO A 200 -28.87 -1.39 30.00
CA PRO A 200 -29.19 0.03 30.15
C PRO A 200 -28.48 0.85 29.06
N ILE A 201 -29.08 1.96 28.62
CA ILE A 201 -28.59 2.74 27.47
C ILE A 201 -27.15 3.23 27.65
N TRP A 202 -26.76 3.60 28.88
CA TRP A 202 -25.39 4.03 29.17
C TRP A 202 -24.38 2.91 28.93
N LEU A 203 -24.75 1.65 29.19
CA LEU A 203 -23.88 0.49 28.96
C LEU A 203 -23.74 0.20 27.47
N ALA A 204 -24.83 0.32 26.70
CA ALA A 204 -24.80 0.18 25.24
C ALA A 204 -23.90 1.25 24.60
N LEU A 205 -24.03 2.51 25.01
CA LEU A 205 -23.22 3.62 24.51
C LEU A 205 -21.73 3.45 24.88
N THR A 206 -21.44 3.08 26.12
CA THR A 206 -20.06 2.92 26.59
C THR A 206 -19.36 1.75 25.91
N LEU A 207 -20.00 0.58 25.84
CA LEU A 207 -19.42 -0.59 25.17
C LEU A 207 -19.31 -0.40 23.65
N GLY A 208 -20.28 0.24 23.02
CA GLY A 208 -20.21 0.59 21.59
C GLY A 208 -19.07 1.55 21.29
N ALA A 209 -18.96 2.65 22.04
CA ALA A 209 -17.86 3.61 21.89
C ALA A 209 -16.49 2.96 22.16
N ALA A 210 -16.39 2.15 23.22
CA ALA A 210 -15.15 1.43 23.53
C ALA A 210 -14.76 0.46 22.41
N ALA A 211 -15.71 -0.30 21.86
CA ALA A 211 -15.44 -1.22 20.75
C ALA A 211 -14.93 -0.49 19.50
N GLY A 212 -15.56 0.63 19.12
CA GLY A 212 -15.11 1.45 18.00
C GLY A 212 -13.69 1.99 18.21
N LEU A 213 -13.39 2.54 19.39
CA LEU A 213 -12.05 3.03 19.73
C LEU A 213 -11.00 1.92 19.71
N ILE A 214 -11.33 0.72 20.21
CA ILE A 214 -10.45 -0.44 20.17
C ILE A 214 -10.16 -0.85 18.74
N VAL A 215 -11.17 -0.92 17.87
CA VAL A 215 -11.00 -1.28 16.45
C VAL A 215 -10.14 -0.25 15.72
N LEU A 216 -10.41 1.05 15.94
CA LEU A 216 -9.61 2.12 15.34
C LEU A 216 -8.15 2.02 15.77
N ALA A 217 -7.90 1.89 17.07
CA ALA A 217 -6.56 1.75 17.63
C ALA A 217 -5.85 0.48 17.12
N ALA A 218 -6.58 -0.63 16.96
CA ALA A 218 -6.04 -1.87 16.41
C ALA A 218 -5.59 -1.69 14.95
N TRP A 219 -6.39 -1.02 14.11
CA TRP A 219 -6.03 -0.70 12.73
C TRP A 219 -4.84 0.24 12.64
N THR A 220 -4.83 1.33 13.41
CA THR A 220 -3.68 2.27 13.45
C THR A 220 -2.40 1.56 13.88
N ARG A 221 -2.46 0.74 14.94
CA ARG A 221 -1.32 -0.04 15.42
C ARG A 221 -0.86 -1.06 14.39
N ARG A 222 -1.78 -1.76 13.72
CA ARG A 222 -1.46 -2.72 12.65
C ARG A 222 -0.76 -2.02 11.48
N GLY A 223 -1.29 -0.89 11.01
CA GLY A 223 -0.67 -0.11 9.92
C GLY A 223 0.74 0.34 10.27
N TYR A 224 0.93 0.92 11.46
CA TYR A 224 2.25 1.34 11.92
C TYR A 224 3.23 0.17 12.01
N ARG A 225 2.82 -0.97 12.60
CA ARG A 225 3.66 -2.17 12.67
C ARG A 225 4.02 -2.72 11.30
N SER A 226 3.07 -2.72 10.35
CA SER A 226 3.30 -3.17 8.98
C SER A 226 4.35 -2.30 8.29
N TYR A 227 4.19 -0.97 8.37
CA TYR A 227 5.14 0.00 7.83
C TYR A 227 6.57 -0.21 8.35
N ILE A 228 6.73 -0.32 9.67
CA ILE A 228 8.04 -0.56 10.28
C ILE A 228 8.58 -1.95 9.91
N ALA A 229 7.74 -2.97 9.84
CA ALA A 229 8.15 -4.31 9.45
C ALA A 229 8.69 -4.36 8.01
N SER A 230 8.04 -3.69 7.07
CA SER A 230 8.48 -3.62 5.66
C SER A 230 9.92 -3.12 5.53
N PHE A 231 10.29 -2.08 6.28
CA PHE A 231 11.65 -1.54 6.26
C PHE A 231 12.66 -2.37 7.06
N ARG A 232 12.22 -3.15 8.05
CA ARG A 232 13.11 -4.11 8.75
C ARG A 232 13.52 -5.27 7.85
N THR A 233 12.65 -5.67 6.93
CA THR A 233 12.93 -6.75 5.98
C THR A 233 13.62 -6.26 4.70
N HIS A 234 13.50 -4.98 4.37
CA HIS A 234 14.10 -4.41 3.17
C HIS A 234 15.58 -4.07 3.39
N VAL A 235 16.44 -4.51 2.47
CA VAL A 235 17.86 -4.12 2.43
C VAL A 235 18.04 -3.09 1.30
N PRO A 236 18.27 -1.81 1.64
CA PRO A 236 18.43 -0.76 0.64
C PRO A 236 19.77 -0.90 -0.10
N LEU A 237 19.74 -0.69 -1.42
CA LEU A 237 20.94 -0.64 -2.26
C LEU A 237 21.61 0.74 -2.16
N ARG A 238 20.81 1.81 -2.10
CA ARG A 238 21.27 3.19 -1.88
C ARG A 238 20.62 3.78 -0.64
N ARG A 239 21.46 4.29 0.26
CA ARG A 239 21.01 4.97 1.47
C ARG A 239 21.07 6.47 1.27
N SER A 240 20.10 7.16 1.83
CA SER A 240 20.09 8.61 1.91
C SER A 240 21.24 9.10 2.80
N PRO A 241 21.86 10.25 2.47
CA PRO A 241 22.88 10.84 3.32
C PRO A 241 22.33 11.05 4.73
N GLN A 242 23.12 10.74 5.75
CA GLN A 242 22.76 11.11 7.13
C GLN A 242 22.84 12.64 7.22
N ALA A 243 21.73 13.27 7.58
CA ALA A 243 21.66 14.70 7.84
C ALA A 243 22.40 15.06 9.13
#